data_AF-M5Q1S1-F1
#
_entry.id   AF-M5Q1S1-F1
#
_cell.length_a   1.000
_cell.length_b   1.000
_cell.length_c   1.000
_cell.angle_alpha   90.00
_cell.angle_beta   90.00
_cell.angle_gamma   90.00
#
_symmetry.space_group_name_H-M   'P 1'
#
loop_
_entity.id
_entity.type
_entity.pdbx_description
1 polymer ?
#
loop_
_entity_poly.entity_id
_entity_poly.type
_entity_poly.pdbx_seq_one_letter_code
_entity_poly.pdbx_strand_id
1 'polypeptide(L)'
;MNIVHFSKNSLAGAPHRLASTLQKHTVHDVRLIDLKRYDPRTEHGWFEYDIIFSEQQEEAIEVARKADIIHLHNYLDLDSRDFAPMDFRDLRRKGVLFVR
;
A
#
# COMPACT_ATOMS: atom_id res chain seq x y z
N MET A 1 1.96 3.49 15.66
CA MET A 1 1.24 2.47 14.88
C MET A 1 1.90 2.40 13.52
N ASN A 2 1.96 1.19 12.97
CA ASN A 2 2.44 0.93 11.63
C ASN A 2 1.21 0.86 10.71
N ILE A 3 1.09 1.81 9.79
CA ILE A 3 -0.04 1.94 8.87
C ILE A 3 0.48 1.69 7.46
N VAL A 4 -0.11 0.74 6.75
CA VAL A 4 0.33 0.37 5.40
C VAL A 4 -0.80 0.59 4.42
N HIS A 5 -0.55 1.46 3.46
CA HIS A 5 -1.47 1.70 2.35
C HIS A 5 -1.12 0.81 1.17
N PHE A 6 -2.14 0.30 0.48
CA PHE A 6 -1.98 -0.48 -0.75
C PHE A 6 -2.72 0.18 -1.90
N SER A 7 -2.05 0.36 -3.04
CA SER A 7 -2.69 0.85 -4.27
C SER A 7 -2.30 0.01 -5.47
N LYS A 8 -3.27 -0.28 -6.34
CA LYS A 8 -3.06 -1.01 -7.60
C LYS A 8 -3.13 -0.12 -8.85
N ASN A 9 -3.38 1.16 -8.67
CA ASN A 9 -3.41 2.16 -9.73
C ASN A 9 -2.87 3.50 -9.22
N SER A 10 -2.58 4.38 -10.16
CA SER A 10 -1.93 5.65 -9.86
C SER A 10 -2.82 6.62 -9.07
N LEU A 11 -4.11 6.68 -9.40
CA LEU A 11 -5.07 7.68 -8.88
C LEU A 11 -4.48 9.09 -8.86
N ALA A 12 -3.73 9.45 -9.91
CA ALA A 12 -2.99 10.70 -10.01
C ALA A 12 -2.08 11.01 -8.81
N GLY A 13 -1.50 10.00 -8.14
CA GLY A 13 -0.62 10.13 -6.99
C GLY A 13 -1.33 10.48 -5.67
N ALA A 14 -2.66 10.33 -5.60
CA ALA A 14 -3.40 10.58 -4.35
C ALA A 14 -2.95 9.66 -3.19
N PRO A 15 -2.72 8.35 -3.38
CA PRO A 15 -2.22 7.47 -2.32
C PRO A 15 -0.90 7.96 -1.71
N HIS A 16 0.07 8.35 -2.54
CA HIS A 16 1.37 8.89 -2.08
C HIS A 16 1.19 10.18 -1.27
N ARG A 17 0.39 11.11 -1.78
CA ARG A 17 0.12 12.38 -1.09
C ARG A 17 -0.52 12.15 0.28
N LEU A 18 -1.44 11.20 0.40
CA LEU A 18 -2.06 10.85 1.68
C LEU A 18 -1.05 10.22 2.65
N ALA A 19 -0.37 9.15 2.22
CA ALA A 19 0.59 8.44 3.05
C ALA A 19 1.73 9.36 3.53
N SER A 20 2.32 10.12 2.62
CA SER A 20 3.39 11.08 2.95
C SER A 20 2.93 12.21 3.87
N THR A 21 1.68 12.67 3.77
CA THR A 21 1.12 13.67 4.69
C THR A 21 0.95 13.08 6.09
N LEU A 22 0.41 11.86 6.20
CA LEU A 22 0.28 11.18 7.49
C LEU A 22 1.64 10.90 8.13
N GLN A 23 2.62 10.45 7.34
CA GLN A 23 3.99 10.26 7.79
C GLN A 23 4.62 11.55 8.34
N LYS A 24 4.39 12.68 7.68
CA LYS A 24 4.99 13.98 8.06
C LYS A 24 4.33 14.63 9.27
N HIS A 25 3.03 14.41 9.46
CA HIS A 25 2.22 15.19 10.40
C HIS A 25 1.64 14.37 11.56
N THR A 26 2.05 13.11 11.70
CA THR A 26 1.65 12.25 12.83
C THR A 26 2.86 11.53 13.42
N VAL A 27 2.67 10.89 14.57
CA VAL A 27 3.69 10.03 15.20
C VAL A 27 3.66 8.58 14.69
N HIS A 28 2.87 8.30 13.65
CA HIS A 28 2.70 6.98 13.09
C HIS A 28 3.73 6.71 11.99
N ASP A 29 4.13 5.45 11.87
CA ASP A 29 4.93 4.98 10.74
C ASP A 29 3.96 4.59 9.62
N VAL A 30 4.06 5.24 8.48
CA VAL A 30 3.11 5.15 7.38
C VAL A 30 3.85 4.83 6.10
N ARG A 31 3.56 3.67 5.54
CA ARG A 31 4.16 3.19 4.29
C ARG A 31 3.11 3.08 3.19
N LEU A 32 3.53 3.26 1.95
CA LEU A 32 2.71 3.02 0.76
C LEU A 32 3.35 1.91 -0.09
N ILE A 33 2.51 0.96 -0.48
CA ILE A 33 2.87 -0.13 -1.38
C ILE A 33 2.04 -0.01 -2.64
N ASP A 34 2.68 0.43 -3.72
CA ASP A 34 2.11 0.40 -5.06
C ASP A 34 2.36 -0.96 -5.70
N LEU A 35 1.36 -1.49 -6.42
CA LEU A 35 1.47 -2.79 -7.07
C LEU A 35 2.64 -2.84 -8.05
N LYS A 36 2.82 -1.77 -8.82
CA LYS A 36 3.82 -1.65 -9.86
C LYS A 36 4.19 -0.19 -10.07
N ARG A 37 5.30 0.02 -10.76
CA ARG A 37 5.62 1.32 -11.34
C ARG A 37 4.63 1.61 -12.46
N TYR A 38 3.92 2.73 -12.37
CA TYR A 38 2.93 3.13 -13.36
C TYR A 38 3.61 3.87 -14.52
N ASP A 39 3.13 3.62 -15.74
CA ASP A 39 3.63 4.32 -16.91
C ASP A 39 3.26 5.82 -16.82
N PRO A 40 4.24 6.73 -16.97
CA PRO A 40 3.96 8.16 -16.90
C PRO A 40 2.99 8.66 -17.99
N ARG A 41 3.06 8.11 -19.20
CA ARG A 41 2.28 8.56 -20.37
C ARG A 41 0.87 8.02 -20.38
N THR A 42 0.65 6.79 -19.90
CA THR A 42 -0.66 6.11 -19.99
C THR A 42 -1.39 6.00 -18.65
N GLU A 43 -0.65 5.95 -17.55
CA GLU A 43 -1.20 5.77 -16.20
C GLU A 43 -0.93 6.99 -15.30
N HIS A 44 -0.42 8.09 -15.87
CA HIS A 44 -0.09 9.32 -15.13
C HIS A 44 0.92 9.12 -13.99
N GLY A 45 1.83 8.16 -14.11
CA GLY A 45 2.85 7.76 -13.13
C GLY A 45 3.95 8.77 -12.77
N TRP A 46 3.73 10.08 -12.90
CA TRP A 46 4.70 11.16 -12.65
C TRP A 46 4.86 11.54 -11.17
N PHE A 47 4.74 10.58 -10.27
CA PHE A 47 4.80 10.81 -8.82
C PHE A 47 5.87 9.94 -8.17
N GLU A 48 6.25 10.34 -6.97
CA GLU A 48 7.14 9.57 -6.12
C GLU A 48 6.46 8.28 -5.62
N TYR A 49 7.28 7.30 -5.33
CA TYR A 49 6.88 6.00 -4.78
C TYR A 49 7.61 5.79 -3.46
N ASP A 50 6.98 5.02 -2.56
CA ASP A 50 7.65 4.48 -1.38
C ASP A 50 8.13 3.06 -1.70
N ILE A 51 7.24 2.06 -1.65
CA ILE A 51 7.55 0.68 -2.03
C ILE A 51 6.80 0.31 -3.31
N ILE A 52 7.50 -0.29 -4.26
CA ILE A 52 6.90 -0.84 -5.48
C ILE A 52 6.92 -2.37 -5.39
N PHE A 53 5.76 -2.98 -5.18
CA PHE A 53 5.63 -4.42 -4.93
C PHE A 53 6.24 -5.29 -6.02
N SER A 54 6.03 -4.95 -7.29
CA SER A 54 6.62 -5.68 -8.43
C SER A 54 8.15 -5.64 -8.48
N GLU A 55 8.77 -4.70 -7.76
CA GLU A 55 10.23 -4.52 -7.73
C GLU A 55 10.83 -4.93 -6.37
N GLN A 56 10.05 -4.84 -5.28
CA GLN A 56 10.49 -4.91 -3.88
C GLN A 56 9.55 -5.80 -3.05
N GLN A 57 9.21 -6.98 -3.59
CA GLN A 57 8.18 -7.85 -3.02
C GLN A 57 8.47 -8.30 -1.58
N GLU A 58 9.72 -8.66 -1.27
CA GLU A 58 10.11 -9.12 0.08
C GLU A 58 9.92 -8.01 1.12
N GLU A 59 10.45 -6.81 0.85
CA GLU A 59 10.29 -5.64 1.74
C GLU A 59 8.80 -5.31 1.95
N ALA A 60 8.02 -5.33 0.88
CA ALA A 60 6.59 -5.06 0.94
C ALA A 60 5.86 -6.05 1.88
N ILE A 61 6.18 -7.34 1.79
CA ILE A 61 5.61 -8.38 2.66
C ILE A 61 6.04 -8.17 4.11
N GLU A 62 7.32 -7.84 4.35
CA GLU A 62 7.82 -7.59 5.70
C GLU A 62 7.15 -6.39 6.37
N VAL A 63 6.96 -5.30 5.63
CA VAL A 63 6.26 -4.10 6.09
C VAL A 63 4.80 -4.41 6.40
N ALA A 64 4.10 -5.12 5.49
CA ALA A 64 2.71 -5.49 5.69
C ALA A 64 2.48 -6.42 6.89
N ARG A 65 3.40 -7.35 7.16
CA ARG A 65 3.34 -8.24 8.33
C ARG A 65 3.47 -7.51 9.66
N LYS A 66 4.11 -6.35 9.68
CA LYS A 66 4.30 -5.51 10.87
C LYS A 66 3.20 -4.46 11.03
N ALA A 67 2.23 -4.40 10.12
CA ALA A 67 1.17 -3.39 10.12
C ALA A 67 0.18 -3.61 11.28
N ASP A 68 -0.18 -2.53 11.96
CA ASP A 68 -1.35 -2.48 12.85
C ASP A 68 -2.62 -2.22 12.04
N ILE A 69 -2.51 -1.39 10.99
CA ILE A 69 -3.61 -0.98 10.11
C ILE A 69 -3.17 -1.14 8.66
N ILE A 70 -4.03 -1.74 7.84
CA ILE A 70 -3.91 -1.77 6.38
C ILE A 70 -5.05 -0.99 5.75
N HIS A 71 -4.72 0.00 4.93
CA HIS A 71 -5.68 0.75 4.12
C HIS A 71 -5.58 0.30 2.66
N LEU A 72 -6.62 -0.35 2.16
CA LEU A 72 -6.73 -0.78 0.77
C LEU A 72 -7.38 0.33 -0.05
N HIS A 73 -6.60 1.00 -0.91
CA HIS A 73 -7.14 1.99 -1.84
C HIS A 73 -7.97 1.32 -2.94
N ASN A 74 -8.87 2.11 -3.54
CA ASN A 74 -9.81 1.76 -4.62
C ASN A 74 -9.49 0.49 -5.43
N TYR A 75 -10.53 -0.32 -5.69
CA TYR A 75 -10.47 -1.56 -6.48
C TYR A 75 -9.62 -2.68 -5.86
N LEU A 76 -9.19 -2.54 -4.61
CA LEU A 76 -8.69 -3.62 -3.77
C LEU A 76 -9.74 -4.01 -2.72
N ASP A 77 -9.76 -5.29 -2.41
CA ASP A 77 -10.49 -5.87 -1.29
C ASP A 77 -9.65 -7.01 -0.69
N LEU A 78 -10.19 -7.64 0.35
CA LEU A 78 -9.50 -8.71 1.08
C LEU A 78 -9.27 -9.97 0.25
N ASP A 79 -9.99 -10.15 -0.86
CA ASP A 79 -9.89 -11.29 -1.76
C ASP A 79 -8.95 -11.02 -2.95
N SER A 80 -8.40 -9.81 -3.05
CA SER A 80 -7.47 -9.45 -4.12
C SER A 80 -6.23 -10.35 -4.10
N ARG A 81 -5.86 -10.83 -5.29
CA ARG A 81 -4.65 -11.61 -5.54
C ARG A 81 -3.55 -10.81 -6.22
N ASP A 82 -3.77 -9.52 -6.47
CA ASP A 82 -2.83 -8.68 -7.19
C ASP A 82 -1.46 -8.60 -6.47
N PHE A 83 -1.48 -8.66 -5.14
CA PHE A 83 -0.29 -8.64 -4.29
C PHE A 83 0.18 -10.05 -3.83
N ALA A 84 -0.16 -11.11 -4.57
CA ALA A 84 0.32 -12.45 -4.23
C ALA A 84 1.87 -12.48 -4.14
N PRO A 85 2.46 -13.18 -3.14
CA PRO A 85 1.85 -14.19 -2.27
C PRO A 85 1.19 -13.64 -0.99
N MET A 86 1.01 -12.32 -0.85
CA MET A 86 0.34 -11.76 0.31
C MET A 86 -1.15 -12.09 0.33
N ASP A 87 -1.63 -12.50 1.49
CA ASP A 87 -3.04 -12.83 1.75
C ASP A 87 -3.60 -11.83 2.78
N PHE A 88 -4.43 -10.90 2.32
CA PHE A 88 -5.04 -9.89 3.18
C PHE A 88 -6.03 -10.49 4.19
N ARG A 89 -6.67 -11.63 3.89
CA ARG A 89 -7.53 -12.33 4.86
C ARG A 89 -6.70 -12.95 5.98
N ASP A 90 -5.55 -13.54 5.66
CA ASP A 90 -4.63 -14.06 6.68
C ASP A 90 -4.14 -12.94 7.61
N LEU A 91 -3.74 -11.79 7.06
CA LEU A 91 -3.36 -10.62 7.86
C LEU A 91 -4.51 -10.14 8.75
N ARG A 92 -5.74 -10.08 8.24
CA ARG A 92 -6.92 -9.72 9.04
C ARG A 92 -7.19 -10.72 10.16
N ARG A 93 -7.06 -12.03 9.90
CA ARG A 93 -7.22 -13.08 10.92
C ARG A 93 -6.16 -12.98 12.03
N LYS A 94 -4.97 -12.47 11.70
CA LYS A 94 -3.88 -12.20 12.65
C LYS A 94 -4.07 -10.93 13.48
N GLY A 95 -5.16 -10.19 13.27
CA GLY A 95 -5.55 -9.04 14.08
C GLY A 95 -5.28 -7.68 13.44
N VAL A 96 -4.77 -7.62 12.21
CA VAL A 96 -4.56 -6.35 11.50
C VAL A 96 -5.91 -5.70 11.19
N LEU A 97 -6.05 -4.41 11.49
CA LEU A 97 -7.26 -3.64 11.18
C LEU A 97 -7.25 -3.23 9.70
N PHE A 98 -8.41 -3.26 9.06
CA PHE A 98 -8.54 -2.90 7.64
C PHE A 98 -9.46 -1.70 7.44
N VAL A 99 -9.05 -0.80 6.55
CA VAL A 99 -9.82 0.35 6.06
C VAL A 99 -9.91 0.26 4.53
N ARG A 100 -11.07 0.62 3.96
CA ARG A 100 -11.34 0.74 2.52
C ARG A 100 -11.99 2.08 2.22
#